data_AF-A0A5J9TRZ4-F1
#
_entry.id   AF-A0A5J9TRZ4-F1
#
_cell.length_a   1.000
_cell.length_b   1.000
_cell.length_c   1.000
_cell.angle_alpha   90.00
_cell.angle_beta   90.00
_cell.angle_gamma   90.00
#
_symmetry.space_group_name_H-M   'P 1'
#
loop_
_entity.id
_entity.type
_entity.pdbx_description
1 polymer ?
#
loop_
_entity_poly.entity_id
_entity_poly.type
_entity_poly.pdbx_seq_one_letter_code
_entity_poly.pdbx_strand_id
1 'polypeptide(L)'
;MLLGCVLVQNESSSLISTIVIAQQPAGNSDDDELLLLAAGDYGPLHPALPLARFVACAALPVRVVVREDSEKRPSSRSSSELSLLSSFAAKAALFAALVSLRRHRARLPAYAVPAFDGAHVYLLLELFMASAAALARTLLGAELELQFDRPYLAASLRDFWGRCWNLMVPAVLRPCVYRPVRARLGSAAAGVLAAFLVSGLMHEVMFYYITLELGTGEVTAFFALHGACAVAEGWWCAPGRQGGRRRWRPPRPVATALTLAFVTGTASWLFFAPVTRSGLDKAIVAECETAVAFLENLAAATMRLVSPATP
;
A
#
# COMPACT_ATOMS: atom_id res chain seq x y z
N MET A 1 -12.99 7.50 -3.15
CA MET A 1 -11.91 7.14 -4.11
C MET A 1 -11.24 5.83 -3.70
N LEU A 2 -12.06 4.79 -3.58
CA LEU A 2 -11.61 3.40 -3.54
C LEU A 2 -11.41 3.00 -5.00
N LEU A 3 -10.18 3.06 -5.50
CA LEU A 3 -9.83 2.48 -6.80
C LEU A 3 -9.05 1.18 -6.57
N GLY A 4 -9.66 0.27 -5.80
CA GLY A 4 -9.48 -1.16 -6.00
C GLY A 4 -10.60 -1.56 -6.94
N CYS A 5 -10.25 -1.79 -8.21
CA CYS A 5 -11.12 -2.19 -9.31
C CYS A 5 -12.45 -2.83 -8.88
N VAL A 6 -13.54 -2.04 -8.97
CA VAL A 6 -14.75 -2.55 -9.60
C VAL A 6 -14.33 -2.93 -11.01
N LEU A 7 -13.95 -4.19 -11.20
CA LEU A 7 -13.91 -4.79 -12.52
C LEU A 7 -15.34 -4.72 -13.02
N VAL A 8 -15.58 -3.70 -13.85
CA VAL A 8 -16.79 -3.59 -14.67
C VAL A 8 -16.93 -4.93 -15.39
N GLN A 9 -17.95 -5.63 -14.95
CA GLN A 9 -18.50 -6.81 -15.57
C GLN A 9 -18.99 -6.38 -16.95
N ASN A 10 -18.16 -6.59 -17.97
CA ASN A 10 -18.62 -6.63 -19.34
C ASN A 10 -18.07 -7.91 -19.99
N GLU A 11 -19.01 -8.82 -20.18
CA GLU A 11 -19.00 -10.02 -21.01
C GLU A 11 -17.86 -10.04 -22.05
N SER A 12 -16.77 -10.76 -21.74
CA SER A 12 -15.91 -11.54 -22.64
C SER A 12 -14.54 -11.75 -22.01
N SER A 13 -13.99 -12.96 -22.19
CA SER A 13 -12.58 -13.32 -21.91
C SER A 13 -12.26 -13.82 -20.49
N SER A 14 -12.62 -15.09 -20.24
CA SER A 14 -11.91 -16.25 -19.63
C SER A 14 -10.62 -16.12 -18.79
N LEU A 15 -10.00 -14.95 -18.60
CA LEU A 15 -8.72 -14.80 -17.89
C LEU A 15 -8.86 -14.47 -16.40
N ILE A 16 -10.03 -13.99 -15.96
CA ILE A 16 -10.27 -13.56 -14.58
C ILE A 16 -10.56 -14.74 -13.64
N SER A 17 -11.16 -15.84 -14.14
CA SER A 17 -11.41 -17.04 -13.32
C SER A 17 -10.13 -17.65 -12.77
N THR A 18 -9.01 -17.55 -13.49
CA THR A 18 -7.72 -18.10 -13.07
C THR A 18 -7.12 -17.36 -11.86
N ILE A 19 -7.49 -16.09 -11.64
CA ILE A 19 -6.94 -15.28 -10.53
C ILE A 19 -7.60 -15.65 -9.20
N VAL A 20 -8.86 -16.08 -9.21
CA VAL A 20 -9.58 -16.54 -8.00
C VAL A 20 -9.16 -17.96 -7.61
N ILE A 21 -8.82 -18.82 -8.57
CA ILE A 21 -8.43 -20.23 -8.33
C ILE A 21 -7.04 -20.37 -7.68
N ALA A 22 -6.15 -19.37 -7.79
CA ALA A 22 -4.75 -19.49 -7.33
C ALA A 22 -4.51 -19.37 -5.80
N GLN A 23 -5.57 -19.37 -4.97
CA GLN A 23 -5.46 -19.28 -3.49
C GLN A 23 -5.37 -20.64 -2.76
N GLN A 24 -5.37 -21.80 -3.43
CA GLN A 24 -5.28 -23.12 -2.78
C GLN A 24 -4.01 -23.92 -3.17
N PRO A 25 -3.51 -24.80 -2.26
CA PRO A 25 -2.43 -25.72 -2.57
C PRO A 25 -2.96 -26.86 -3.45
N ALA A 26 -2.13 -27.31 -4.39
CA ALA A 26 -2.48 -28.36 -5.35
C ALA A 26 -2.95 -29.64 -4.65
N GLY A 27 -4.22 -29.99 -4.90
CA GLY A 27 -4.84 -31.30 -4.65
C GLY A 27 -5.66 -31.67 -5.88
N ASN A 28 -5.53 -32.90 -6.35
CA ASN A 28 -5.82 -33.33 -7.72
C ASN A 28 -7.19 -34.02 -7.81
N SER A 29 -8.24 -33.32 -8.28
CA SER A 29 -9.44 -33.88 -8.93
C SER A 29 -10.44 -32.77 -9.32
N ASP A 30 -10.78 -32.68 -10.61
CA ASP A 30 -11.46 -31.52 -11.24
C ASP A 30 -12.98 -31.39 -10.96
N ASP A 31 -13.59 -32.30 -10.21
CA ASP A 31 -15.05 -32.29 -9.97
C ASP A 31 -15.45 -31.88 -8.52
N ASP A 32 -14.47 -31.63 -7.65
CA ASP A 32 -14.69 -31.31 -6.22
C ASP A 32 -14.44 -29.82 -5.87
N GLU A 33 -13.88 -29.03 -6.79
CA GLU A 33 -13.40 -27.66 -6.52
C GLU A 33 -14.51 -26.62 -6.26
N LEU A 34 -15.68 -26.78 -6.90
CA LEU A 34 -16.81 -25.86 -6.73
C LEU A 34 -17.56 -26.08 -5.41
N LEU A 35 -17.54 -27.30 -4.88
CA LEU A 35 -18.22 -27.64 -3.62
C LEU A 35 -17.41 -27.25 -2.37
N LEU A 36 -16.08 -27.16 -2.48
CA LEU A 36 -15.20 -26.71 -1.38
C LEU A 36 -15.30 -25.21 -1.07
N LEU A 37 -15.83 -24.39 -1.99
CA LEU A 37 -16.10 -22.96 -1.76
C LEU A 37 -17.32 -22.73 -0.85
N ALA A 38 -18.23 -23.71 -0.72
CA ALA A 38 -19.50 -23.55 -0.01
C ALA A 38 -19.58 -24.28 1.35
N ALA A 39 -18.67 -25.21 1.64
CA ALA A 39 -18.78 -26.11 2.79
C ALA A 39 -17.49 -26.20 3.64
N GLY A 40 -16.88 -25.05 3.91
CA GLY A 40 -15.76 -24.96 4.86
C GLY A 40 -16.13 -24.08 6.04
N ASP A 41 -16.42 -24.68 7.19
CA ASP A 41 -16.80 -24.03 8.46
C ASP A 41 -15.75 -23.04 9.03
N TYR A 42 -14.67 -22.72 8.31
CA TYR A 42 -13.56 -21.87 8.76
C TYR A 42 -12.92 -21.00 7.65
N GLY A 43 -13.70 -20.52 6.67
CA GLY A 43 -13.23 -19.63 5.59
C GLY A 43 -13.79 -18.19 5.67
N PRO A 44 -13.06 -17.15 5.19
CA PRO A 44 -13.52 -15.75 5.17
C PRO A 44 -14.72 -15.47 4.23
N LEU A 45 -15.20 -16.49 3.51
CA LEU A 45 -16.35 -16.46 2.61
C LEU A 45 -17.43 -17.43 3.13
N HIS A 46 -17.86 -17.27 4.38
CA HIS A 46 -18.96 -18.07 4.91
C HIS A 46 -20.30 -17.56 4.33
N PRO A 47 -21.18 -18.43 3.78
CA PRO A 47 -22.45 -18.04 3.16
C PRO A 47 -23.46 -17.42 4.14
N ALA A 48 -23.17 -17.41 5.44
CA ALA A 48 -23.97 -16.75 6.48
C ALA A 48 -23.62 -15.26 6.71
N LEU A 49 -22.64 -14.70 5.98
CA LEU A 49 -22.29 -13.28 6.10
C LEU A 49 -23.34 -12.39 5.40
N PRO A 50 -23.71 -11.22 5.98
CA PRO A 50 -24.61 -10.29 5.33
C PRO A 50 -24.01 -9.82 3.98
N LEU A 51 -24.85 -9.67 2.95
CA LEU A 51 -24.47 -9.42 1.55
C LEU A 51 -23.42 -8.30 1.41
N ALA A 52 -23.56 -7.21 2.15
CA ALA A 52 -22.60 -6.10 2.14
C ALA A 52 -21.19 -6.49 2.61
N ARG A 53 -21.07 -7.41 3.59
CA ARG A 53 -19.79 -7.94 4.05
C ARG A 53 -19.21 -8.93 3.06
N PHE A 54 -20.04 -9.80 2.47
CA PHE A 54 -19.59 -10.74 1.45
C PHE A 54 -19.02 -10.00 0.23
N VAL A 55 -19.75 -9.00 -0.27
CA VAL A 55 -19.29 -8.15 -1.37
C VAL A 55 -18.04 -7.36 -0.97
N ALA A 56 -17.95 -6.85 0.26
CA ALA A 56 -16.75 -6.14 0.71
C ALA A 56 -15.53 -7.04 0.86
N CYS A 57 -15.67 -8.27 1.36
CA CYS A 57 -14.59 -9.26 1.45
C CYS A 57 -14.16 -9.79 0.07
N ALA A 58 -15.09 -9.85 -0.88
CA ALA A 58 -14.80 -10.26 -2.25
C ALA A 58 -14.17 -9.12 -3.08
N ALA A 59 -14.58 -7.87 -2.85
CA ALA A 59 -14.10 -6.69 -3.60
C ALA A 59 -12.81 -6.09 -3.02
N LEU A 60 -12.54 -6.28 -1.73
CA LEU A 60 -11.34 -5.76 -1.07
C LEU A 60 -10.48 -6.95 -0.62
N PRO A 61 -9.17 -6.99 -0.94
CA PRO A 61 -8.23 -7.97 -0.43
C PRO A 61 -7.91 -7.64 1.04
N VAL A 62 -8.95 -7.62 1.87
CA VAL A 62 -8.89 -7.29 3.29
C VAL A 62 -9.06 -8.60 4.01
N ARG A 63 -8.02 -9.00 4.75
CA ARG A 63 -8.15 -10.05 5.75
C ARG A 63 -9.03 -9.50 6.87
N VAL A 64 -10.34 -9.75 6.78
CA VAL A 64 -11.27 -9.43 7.85
C VAL A 64 -11.01 -10.41 8.99
N VAL A 65 -10.37 -9.93 10.05
CA VAL A 65 -10.27 -10.71 11.29
C VAL A 65 -11.68 -10.72 11.90
N VAL A 66 -12.37 -11.86 11.80
CA VAL A 66 -13.67 -12.07 12.43
C VAL A 66 -13.45 -12.14 13.95
N ARG A 67 -14.15 -11.28 14.68
CA ARG A 67 -14.08 -11.15 16.14
C ARG A 67 -14.85 -12.27 16.86
N GLU A 68 -14.73 -13.52 16.42
CA GLU A 68 -15.36 -14.67 17.10
C GLU A 68 -14.39 -15.39 18.05
N ASP A 69 -13.08 -15.33 17.83
CA ASP A 69 -12.08 -16.01 18.70
C ASP A 69 -11.56 -15.18 19.89
N SER A 70 -12.23 -14.08 20.25
CA SER A 70 -11.83 -13.24 21.40
C SER A 70 -12.67 -13.51 22.65
N GLU A 71 -12.94 -14.77 22.98
CA GLU A 71 -13.22 -15.13 24.37
C GLU A 71 -11.90 -15.33 25.12
N LYS A 72 -11.71 -14.51 26.18
CA LYS A 72 -10.62 -14.51 27.17
C LYS A 72 -9.35 -13.74 26.79
N ARG A 73 -9.40 -12.41 26.91
CA ARG A 73 -8.30 -11.61 27.48
C ARG A 73 -8.82 -10.28 28.07
N PRO A 74 -8.81 -10.09 29.40
CA PRO A 74 -9.31 -8.87 30.00
C PRO A 74 -8.26 -7.75 30.06
N SER A 75 -8.73 -6.50 29.97
CA SER A 75 -8.16 -5.26 30.56
C SER A 75 -7.04 -4.42 29.91
N SER A 76 -6.42 -4.77 28.77
CA SER A 76 -5.37 -3.91 28.16
C SER A 76 -5.78 -3.10 26.90
N ARG A 77 -7.06 -3.16 26.48
CA ARG A 77 -7.52 -2.57 25.19
C ARG A 77 -7.53 -1.04 25.17
N SER A 78 -7.84 -0.39 26.29
CA SER A 78 -7.99 1.07 26.36
C SER A 78 -6.65 1.80 26.15
N SER A 79 -5.55 1.30 26.74
CA SER A 79 -4.23 1.91 26.60
C SER A 79 -3.63 1.75 25.21
N SER A 80 -3.92 0.63 24.51
CA SER A 80 -3.45 0.44 23.12
C SER A 80 -4.20 1.32 22.13
N GLU A 81 -5.51 1.51 22.30
CA GLU A 81 -6.31 2.37 21.41
C GLU A 81 -5.91 3.85 21.56
N LEU A 82 -5.69 4.33 22.79
CA LEU A 82 -5.19 5.69 23.03
C LEU A 82 -3.77 5.90 22.47
N SER A 83 -2.89 4.88 22.53
CA SER A 83 -1.56 4.94 21.91
C SER A 83 -1.62 4.98 20.38
N LEU A 84 -2.58 4.28 19.76
CA LEU A 84 -2.78 4.30 18.31
C LEU A 84 -3.36 5.66 17.86
N LEU A 85 -4.38 6.16 18.56
CA LEU A 85 -5.00 7.46 18.28
C LEU A 85 -4.00 8.61 18.43
N SER A 86 -3.18 8.61 19.48
CA SER A 86 -2.11 9.61 19.66
C SER A 86 -1.03 9.51 18.57
N SER A 87 -0.68 8.30 18.12
CA SER A 87 0.22 8.14 16.97
C SER A 87 -0.38 8.68 15.67
N PHE A 88 -1.68 8.50 15.43
CA PHE A 88 -2.36 9.06 14.26
C PHE A 88 -2.47 10.58 14.32
N ALA A 89 -2.82 11.13 15.48
CA ALA A 89 -2.85 12.58 15.69
C ALA A 89 -1.47 13.20 15.47
N ALA A 90 -0.40 12.56 15.98
CA ALA A 90 0.98 13.01 15.74
C ALA A 90 1.36 12.97 14.25
N LYS A 91 0.99 11.90 13.53
CA LYS A 91 1.21 11.79 12.08
C LYS A 91 0.42 12.85 11.29
N ALA A 92 -0.82 13.12 11.68
CA ALA A 92 -1.65 14.16 11.07
C ALA A 92 -1.08 15.57 11.32
N ALA A 93 -0.63 15.85 12.54
CA ALA A 93 0.05 17.09 12.88
C ALA A 93 1.37 17.26 12.09
N LEU A 94 2.15 16.19 11.97
CA LEU A 94 3.37 16.19 11.16
C LEU A 94 3.06 16.43 9.67
N PHE A 95 1.99 15.83 9.15
CA PHE A 95 1.54 16.08 7.79
C PHE A 95 1.14 17.54 7.58
N ALA A 96 0.35 18.12 8.50
CA ALA A 96 -0.05 19.53 8.45
C ALA A 96 1.17 20.49 8.52
N ALA A 97 2.16 20.15 9.35
CA ALA A 97 3.42 20.89 9.41
C ALA A 97 4.18 20.81 8.08
N LEU A 98 4.27 19.63 7.45
CA LEU A 98 4.90 19.48 6.13
C LEU A 98 4.15 20.24 5.04
N VAL A 99 2.81 20.24 5.04
CA VAL A 99 2.00 21.06 4.12
C VAL A 99 2.36 22.54 4.28
N SER A 100 2.43 23.03 5.52
CA SER A 100 2.81 24.42 5.81
C SER A 100 4.26 24.73 5.41
N LEU A 101 5.15 23.74 5.46
CA LEU A 101 6.55 23.88 5.07
C LEU A 101 6.77 23.77 3.55
N ARG A 102 5.78 23.29 2.78
CA ARG A 102 5.86 23.25 1.30
C ARG A 102 6.13 24.62 0.68
N ARG A 103 5.66 25.71 1.29
CA ARG A 103 5.97 27.09 0.81
C ARG A 103 7.47 27.38 0.79
N HIS A 104 8.25 26.67 1.59
CA HIS A 104 9.71 26.76 1.63
C HIS A 104 10.41 25.67 0.81
N ARG A 105 9.68 24.80 0.10
CA ARG A 105 10.25 23.74 -0.73
C ARG A 105 11.26 24.27 -1.73
N ALA A 106 10.99 25.45 -2.32
CA ALA A 106 11.89 26.12 -3.26
C ALA A 106 13.23 26.57 -2.64
N ARG A 107 13.32 26.66 -1.32
CA ARG A 107 14.55 27.03 -0.58
C ARG A 107 15.34 25.83 -0.09
N LEU A 108 14.82 24.61 -0.26
CA LEU A 108 15.52 23.39 0.15
C LEU A 108 16.66 23.08 -0.82
N PRO A 109 17.80 22.58 -0.32
CA PRO A 109 18.87 22.10 -1.19
C PRO A 109 18.37 20.90 -2.01
N ALA A 110 18.89 20.74 -3.23
CA ALA A 110 18.38 19.77 -4.21
C ALA A 110 18.31 18.33 -3.68
N TYR A 111 19.25 17.91 -2.85
CA TYR A 111 19.27 16.57 -2.25
C TYR A 111 18.21 16.35 -1.15
N ALA A 112 17.70 17.42 -0.53
CA ALA A 112 16.68 17.34 0.51
C ALA A 112 15.26 17.28 -0.07
N VAL A 113 15.08 17.68 -1.32
CA VAL A 113 13.77 17.71 -2.00
C VAL A 113 13.17 16.30 -2.13
N PRO A 114 13.89 15.26 -2.61
CA PRO A 114 13.33 13.90 -2.68
C PRO A 114 12.96 13.33 -1.31
N ALA A 115 13.74 13.64 -0.27
CA ALA A 115 13.44 13.20 1.09
C ALA A 115 12.17 13.89 1.63
N PHE A 116 12.01 15.18 1.37
CA PHE A 116 10.82 15.95 1.73
C PHE A 116 9.58 15.43 1.00
N ASP A 117 9.65 15.27 -0.32
CA ASP A 117 8.54 14.78 -1.14
C ASP A 117 8.18 13.33 -0.76
N GLY A 118 9.17 12.48 -0.51
CA GLY A 118 8.98 11.11 -0.04
C GLY A 118 8.28 11.04 1.32
N ALA A 119 8.67 11.87 2.29
CA ALA A 119 8.00 11.96 3.58
C ALA A 119 6.55 12.46 3.46
N HIS A 120 6.32 13.43 2.58
CA HIS A 120 5.00 13.97 2.30
C HIS A 120 4.05 12.90 1.72
N VAL A 121 4.50 12.16 0.71
CA VAL A 121 3.74 11.08 0.10
C VAL A 121 3.49 9.94 1.08
N TYR A 122 4.50 9.54 1.85
CA TYR A 122 4.34 8.49 2.86
C TYR A 122 3.22 8.84 3.85
N LEU A 123 3.25 10.05 4.42
CA LEU A 123 2.24 10.48 5.39
C LEU A 123 0.86 10.64 4.75
N LEU A 124 0.78 11.11 3.51
CA LEU A 124 -0.48 11.19 2.76
C LEU A 124 -1.10 9.80 2.59
N LEU A 125 -0.32 8.82 2.10
CA LEU A 125 -0.80 7.44 1.89
C LEU A 125 -1.18 6.78 3.22
N GLU A 126 -0.37 6.96 4.26
CA GLU A 126 -0.64 6.43 5.60
C GLU A 126 -1.97 6.96 6.16
N LEU A 127 -2.18 8.28 6.12
CA LEU A 127 -3.41 8.92 6.62
C LEU A 127 -4.63 8.53 5.78
N PHE A 128 -4.48 8.45 4.46
CA PHE A 128 -5.53 8.01 3.55
C PHE A 128 -5.94 6.56 3.83
N MET A 129 -4.97 5.67 4.01
CA MET A 129 -5.26 4.27 4.31
C MET A 129 -5.80 4.06 5.71
N ALA A 130 -5.35 4.87 6.68
CA ALA A 130 -5.90 4.86 8.04
C ALA A 130 -7.37 5.32 8.07
N SER A 131 -7.72 6.35 7.29
CA SER A 131 -9.11 6.82 7.22
C SER A 131 -10.01 5.80 6.50
N ALA A 132 -9.53 5.16 5.43
CA ALA A 132 -10.23 4.06 4.77
C ALA A 132 -10.43 2.87 5.71
N ALA A 133 -9.41 2.51 6.51
CA ALA A 133 -9.51 1.46 7.51
C ALA A 133 -10.51 1.81 8.62
N ALA A 134 -10.51 3.06 9.11
CA ALA A 134 -11.49 3.52 10.09
C ALA A 134 -12.92 3.44 9.54
N LEU A 135 -13.13 3.85 8.28
CA LEU A 135 -14.42 3.77 7.63
C LEU A 135 -14.89 2.32 7.43
N ALA A 136 -13.99 1.42 7.04
CA ALA A 136 -14.31 0.00 6.94
C ALA A 136 -14.67 -0.62 8.30
N ARG A 137 -13.98 -0.21 9.39
CA ARG A 137 -14.33 -0.64 10.75
C ARG A 137 -15.71 -0.15 11.16
N THR A 138 -16.06 1.11 10.88
CA THR A 138 -17.36 1.66 11.28
C THR A 138 -18.51 1.13 10.45
N LEU A 139 -18.34 0.99 9.13
CA LEU A 139 -19.42 0.58 8.22
C LEU A 139 -19.57 -0.94 8.12
N LEU A 140 -18.47 -1.69 8.15
CA LEU A 140 -18.46 -3.13 7.88
C LEU A 140 -18.13 -3.95 9.12
N GLY A 141 -17.66 -3.34 10.22
CA GLY A 141 -17.15 -4.07 11.38
C GLY A 141 -15.89 -4.87 11.10
N ALA A 142 -15.19 -4.56 10.00
CA ALA A 142 -14.00 -5.26 9.54
C ALA A 142 -12.73 -4.50 9.97
N GLU A 143 -11.78 -5.20 10.59
CA GLU A 143 -10.47 -4.62 10.90
C GLU A 143 -9.52 -4.79 9.72
N LEU A 144 -8.99 -3.68 9.20
CA LEU A 144 -7.92 -3.69 8.20
C LEU A 144 -6.56 -3.84 8.90
N GLU A 145 -5.70 -4.68 8.32
CA GLU A 145 -4.32 -4.83 8.75
C GLU A 145 -3.51 -3.54 8.48
N LEU A 146 -2.48 -3.28 9.29
CA LEU A 146 -1.59 -2.14 9.12
C LEU A 146 -0.90 -2.22 7.76
N GLN A 147 -1.03 -1.16 6.96
CA GLN A 147 -0.47 -1.15 5.60
C GLN A 147 1.01 -0.80 5.56
N PHE A 148 1.52 -0.08 6.54
CA PHE A 148 2.93 0.27 6.65
C PHE A 148 3.45 -0.11 8.04
N ASP A 149 4.60 -0.78 8.08
CA ASP A 149 5.34 -1.04 9.32
C ASP A 149 6.68 -0.33 9.26
N ARG A 150 6.73 0.88 9.82
CA ARG A 150 7.95 1.69 10.01
C ARG A 150 8.92 1.65 8.82
N PRO A 151 8.47 2.04 7.61
CA PRO A 151 9.30 1.98 6.39
C PRO A 151 10.59 2.79 6.48
N TYR A 152 10.62 3.82 7.32
CA TYR A 152 11.80 4.63 7.61
C TYR A 152 12.90 3.90 8.40
N LEU A 153 12.64 2.69 8.92
CA LEU A 153 13.64 1.84 9.57
C LEU A 153 14.18 0.73 8.66
N ALA A 154 13.64 0.58 7.45
CA ALA A 154 14.03 -0.50 6.55
C ALA A 154 15.50 -0.36 6.15
N ALA A 155 16.30 -1.40 6.42
CA ALA A 155 17.74 -1.41 6.15
C ALA A 155 18.13 -2.11 4.84
N SER A 156 17.13 -2.53 4.06
CA SER A 156 17.31 -3.23 2.78
C SER A 156 16.09 -3.04 1.88
N LEU A 157 16.25 -3.16 0.57
CA LEU A 157 15.14 -3.05 -0.37
C LEU A 157 14.14 -4.20 -0.20
N ARG A 158 14.64 -5.40 0.09
CA ARG A 158 13.79 -6.56 0.34
C ARG A 158 12.92 -6.39 1.59
N ASP A 159 13.45 -5.76 2.64
CA ASP A 159 12.71 -5.47 3.87
C ASP A 159 11.70 -4.34 3.63
N PHE A 160 12.13 -3.27 2.96
CA PHE A 160 11.25 -2.16 2.57
C PHE A 160 10.03 -2.66 1.79
N TRP A 161 10.23 -3.29 0.63
CA TRP A 161 9.14 -3.74 -0.24
C TRP A 161 8.40 -4.98 0.27
N GLY A 162 9.03 -5.80 1.10
CA GLY A 162 8.47 -7.07 1.53
C GLY A 162 7.73 -7.02 2.86
N ARG A 163 8.08 -6.09 3.74
CA ARG A 163 7.67 -6.11 5.15
C ARG A 163 7.35 -4.76 5.76
N CYS A 164 7.72 -3.66 5.11
CA CYS A 164 7.53 -2.33 5.69
C CYS A 164 6.62 -1.43 4.85
N TRP A 165 6.58 -1.64 3.53
CA TRP A 165 5.83 -0.82 2.58
C TRP A 165 4.64 -1.57 1.99
N ASN A 166 3.43 -1.04 2.21
CA ASN A 166 2.16 -1.53 1.66
C ASN A 166 2.01 -3.07 1.75
N LEU A 167 1.85 -3.61 2.96
CA LEU A 167 1.87 -5.06 3.24
C LEU A 167 0.81 -5.86 2.48
N MET A 168 -0.28 -5.21 2.08
CA MET A 168 -1.34 -5.80 1.27
C MET A 168 -0.82 -6.22 -0.12
N VAL A 169 0.07 -5.42 -0.73
CA VAL A 169 0.59 -5.71 -2.07
C VAL A 169 1.44 -6.98 -2.10
N PRO A 170 2.46 -7.17 -1.24
CA PRO A 170 3.16 -8.45 -1.14
C PRO A 170 2.26 -9.61 -0.72
N ALA A 171 1.23 -9.37 0.09
CA ALA A 171 0.29 -10.42 0.49
C ALA A 171 -0.49 -10.99 -0.71
N VAL A 172 -0.81 -10.16 -1.71
CA VAL A 172 -1.47 -10.57 -2.96
C VAL A 172 -0.46 -11.12 -3.98
N LEU A 173 0.65 -10.39 -4.22
CA LEU A 173 1.61 -10.78 -5.25
C LEU A 173 2.37 -12.08 -4.93
N ARG A 174 2.55 -12.42 -3.64
CA ARG A 174 3.21 -13.67 -3.24
C ARG A 174 2.50 -14.92 -3.76
N PRO A 175 1.22 -15.16 -3.43
CA PRO A 175 0.47 -16.29 -3.95
C PRO A 175 0.18 -16.17 -5.45
N CYS A 176 -0.18 -14.98 -5.95
CA CYS A 176 -0.65 -14.84 -7.33
C CYS A 176 0.47 -14.84 -8.39
N VAL A 177 1.67 -14.37 -8.04
CA VAL A 177 2.76 -14.19 -9.02
C VAL A 177 4.04 -14.90 -8.59
N TYR A 178 4.56 -14.57 -7.40
CA TYR A 178 5.87 -15.07 -6.97
C TYR A 178 5.92 -16.59 -6.86
N ARG A 179 4.96 -17.20 -6.16
CA ARG A 179 4.88 -18.66 -5.96
C ARG A 179 4.73 -19.42 -7.29
N PRO A 180 3.76 -19.12 -8.18
CA PRO A 180 3.58 -19.86 -9.42
C PRO A 180 4.77 -19.68 -10.37
N VAL A 181 5.34 -18.47 -10.49
CA VAL A 181 6.51 -18.24 -11.34
C VAL A 181 7.74 -18.98 -10.81
N ARG A 182 7.96 -18.95 -9.48
CA ARG A 182 9.04 -19.72 -8.85
C ARG A 182 8.86 -21.22 -9.05
N ALA A 183 7.63 -21.74 -8.95
CA ALA A 183 7.35 -23.16 -9.14
C ALA A 183 7.64 -23.60 -10.58
N ARG A 184 7.26 -22.78 -11.58
CA ARG A 184 7.48 -23.10 -13.00
C ARG A 184 8.93 -22.93 -13.45
N LEU A 185 9.63 -21.90 -12.97
CA LEU A 185 10.98 -21.55 -13.43
C LEU A 185 12.10 -22.05 -12.49
N GLY A 186 11.76 -22.61 -11.33
CA GLY A 186 12.72 -23.04 -10.32
C GLY A 186 13.56 -21.91 -9.69
N SER A 187 13.32 -20.65 -10.06
CA SER A 187 14.16 -19.52 -9.69
C SER A 187 13.43 -18.53 -8.80
N ALA A 188 13.94 -18.36 -7.57
CA ALA A 188 13.45 -17.33 -6.66
C ALA A 188 13.68 -15.91 -7.22
N ALA A 189 14.76 -15.71 -7.99
CA ALA A 189 15.03 -14.44 -8.65
C ALA A 189 13.96 -14.13 -9.72
N ALA A 190 13.59 -15.12 -10.54
CA ALA A 190 12.54 -14.96 -11.55
C ALA A 190 11.18 -14.64 -10.91
N GLY A 191 10.84 -15.30 -9.80
CA GLY A 191 9.62 -14.98 -9.05
C GLY A 191 9.60 -13.54 -8.51
N VAL A 192 10.74 -13.04 -7.99
CA VAL A 192 10.84 -11.65 -7.51
C VAL A 192 10.70 -10.67 -8.68
N LEU A 193 11.45 -10.87 -9.76
CA LEU A 193 11.39 -10.00 -10.94
C LEU A 193 9.97 -9.94 -11.53
N ALA A 194 9.30 -11.09 -11.64
CA ALA A 194 7.92 -11.15 -12.13
C ALA A 194 6.95 -10.41 -11.20
N ALA A 195 7.07 -10.57 -9.88
CA ALA A 195 6.21 -9.87 -8.93
C ALA A 195 6.37 -8.34 -9.04
N PHE A 196 7.61 -7.84 -9.16
CA PHE A 196 7.87 -6.42 -9.36
C PHE A 196 7.38 -5.93 -10.73
N LEU A 197 7.56 -6.71 -11.79
CA LEU A 197 7.07 -6.35 -13.12
C LEU A 197 5.54 -6.24 -13.16
N VAL A 198 4.83 -7.23 -12.62
CA VAL A 198 3.37 -7.19 -12.51
C VAL A 198 2.92 -6.00 -11.67
N SER A 199 3.60 -5.73 -10.56
CA SER A 199 3.31 -4.55 -9.74
C SER A 199 3.48 -3.24 -10.52
N GLY A 200 4.55 -3.13 -11.32
CA GLY A 200 4.80 -1.95 -12.15
C GLY A 200 3.73 -1.73 -13.22
N LEU A 201 3.34 -2.80 -13.91
CA LEU A 201 2.24 -2.74 -14.89
C LEU A 201 0.92 -2.32 -14.26
N MET A 202 0.60 -2.84 -13.06
CA MET A 202 -0.60 -2.42 -12.33
C MET A 202 -0.57 -0.93 -11.96
N HIS A 203 0.61 -0.39 -11.62
CA HIS A 203 0.74 1.04 -11.33
C HIS A 203 0.65 1.92 -12.60
N GLU A 204 1.15 1.47 -13.75
CA GLU A 204 0.91 2.16 -15.04
C GLU A 204 -0.58 2.23 -15.35
N VAL A 205 -1.31 1.12 -15.20
CA VAL A 205 -2.77 1.09 -15.39
C VAL A 205 -3.48 2.02 -14.41
N MET A 206 -3.07 2.01 -13.14
CA MET A 206 -3.61 2.92 -12.13
C MET A 206 -3.37 4.39 -12.51
N PHE A 207 -2.16 4.71 -12.96
CA PHE A 207 -1.82 6.07 -13.39
C PHE A 207 -2.58 6.49 -14.64
N TYR A 208 -2.78 5.59 -15.59
CA TYR A 208 -3.64 5.81 -16.74
C TYR A 208 -5.07 6.16 -16.30
N TYR A 209 -5.64 5.46 -15.33
CA TYR A 209 -6.98 5.82 -14.84
C TYR A 209 -7.06 7.15 -14.10
N ILE A 210 -5.97 7.58 -13.47
CA ILE A 210 -5.95 8.84 -12.71
C ILE A 210 -5.66 10.03 -13.62
N THR A 211 -4.71 9.89 -14.55
CA THR A 211 -4.25 10.96 -15.44
C THR A 211 -4.99 10.98 -16.77
N LEU A 212 -5.60 9.86 -17.17
CA LEU A 212 -6.12 9.60 -18.52
C LEU A 212 -5.06 9.74 -19.62
N GLU A 213 -3.77 9.69 -19.25
CA GLU A 213 -2.64 9.73 -20.16
C GLU A 213 -2.01 8.34 -20.30
N LEU A 214 -1.60 8.00 -21.52
CA LEU A 214 -0.91 6.75 -21.82
C LEU A 214 0.38 6.63 -21.00
N GLY A 215 0.54 5.49 -20.34
CA GLY A 215 1.73 5.18 -19.56
C GLY A 215 3.01 5.19 -20.39
N THR A 216 4.01 5.94 -19.96
CA THR A 216 5.33 6.04 -20.62
C THR A 216 6.23 4.83 -20.32
N GLY A 217 5.82 3.95 -19.40
CA GLY A 217 6.62 2.82 -18.92
C GLY A 217 7.62 3.21 -17.82
N GLU A 218 7.71 4.49 -17.45
CA GLU A 218 8.61 4.99 -16.41
C GLU A 218 8.30 4.37 -15.04
N VAL A 219 7.02 4.14 -14.73
CA VAL A 219 6.59 3.52 -13.48
C VAL A 219 6.94 2.03 -13.49
N THR A 220 6.73 1.36 -14.63
CA THR A 220 7.15 -0.04 -14.76
C THR A 220 8.68 -0.18 -14.62
N ALA A 221 9.45 0.74 -15.21
CA ALA A 221 10.90 0.78 -15.08
C ALA A 221 11.35 0.97 -13.62
N PHE A 222 10.68 1.82 -12.85
CA PHE A 222 10.93 1.98 -11.41
C PHE A 222 10.81 0.66 -10.65
N PHE A 223 9.71 -0.07 -10.81
CA PHE A 223 9.53 -1.35 -10.13
C PHE A 223 10.50 -2.43 -10.65
N ALA A 224 10.75 -2.48 -11.96
CA ALA A 224 11.71 -3.42 -12.53
C ALA A 224 13.12 -3.21 -11.98
N LEU A 225 13.58 -1.95 -11.88
CA LEU A 225 14.85 -1.57 -11.27
C LEU A 225 14.91 -2.04 -9.81
N HIS A 226 13.86 -1.77 -9.02
CA HIS A 226 13.79 -2.21 -7.63
C HIS A 226 13.79 -3.73 -7.48
N GLY A 227 13.10 -4.45 -8.36
CA GLY A 227 13.14 -5.92 -8.40
C GLY A 227 14.55 -6.44 -8.69
N ALA A 228 15.24 -5.87 -9.68
CA ALA A 228 16.61 -6.22 -10.01
C ALA A 228 17.57 -5.94 -8.84
N CYS A 229 17.48 -4.77 -8.21
CA CYS A 229 18.27 -4.43 -7.03
C CYS A 229 17.97 -5.33 -5.84
N ALA A 230 16.71 -5.70 -5.60
CA ALA A 230 16.32 -6.63 -4.53
C ALA A 230 16.87 -8.05 -4.76
N VAL A 231 16.92 -8.51 -6.01
CA VAL A 231 17.58 -9.77 -6.38
C VAL A 231 19.09 -9.65 -6.15
N ALA A 232 19.73 -8.60 -6.66
CA ALA A 232 21.16 -8.36 -6.49
C ALA A 232 21.56 -8.29 -5.01
N GLU A 233 20.78 -7.59 -4.18
CA GLU A 233 20.94 -7.55 -2.73
C GLU A 233 20.81 -8.94 -2.11
N GLY A 234 19.86 -9.76 -2.58
CA GLY A 234 19.72 -11.14 -2.17
C GLY A 234 20.94 -12.01 -2.48
N TRP A 235 21.54 -11.81 -3.65
CA TRP A 235 22.76 -12.53 -4.07
C TRP A 235 23.98 -12.05 -3.29
N TRP A 236 24.08 -10.74 -3.02
CA TRP A 236 25.12 -10.16 -2.17
C TRP A 236 25.02 -10.63 -0.72
N CYS A 237 23.79 -10.82 -0.24
CA CYS A 237 23.51 -11.27 1.12
C CYS A 237 23.61 -12.79 1.30
N ALA A 238 23.53 -13.56 0.22
CA ALA A 238 23.60 -15.01 0.27
C ALA A 238 24.99 -15.46 0.76
N PRO A 239 25.06 -16.42 1.70
CA PRO A 239 26.32 -17.08 2.02
C PRO A 239 26.89 -17.65 0.71
N GLY A 240 28.10 -17.23 0.34
CA GLY A 240 28.72 -17.70 -0.89
C GLY A 240 28.79 -19.23 -0.87
N ARG A 241 28.26 -19.89 -1.91
CA ARG A 241 28.43 -21.34 -2.13
C ARG A 241 29.89 -21.75 -2.33
N GLN A 242 30.79 -20.80 -2.57
CA GLN A 242 32.24 -21.00 -2.62
C GLN A 242 32.92 -19.98 -1.72
N GLY A 243 33.53 -20.46 -0.63
CA GLY A 243 34.60 -19.76 0.08
C GLY A 243 34.20 -18.64 1.04
N GLY A 244 33.47 -19.00 2.12
CA GLY A 244 33.68 -18.55 3.52
C GLY A 244 33.78 -17.06 3.91
N ARG A 245 33.87 -16.10 2.98
CA ARG A 245 34.00 -14.67 3.29
C ARG A 245 32.62 -14.03 3.37
N ARG A 246 32.21 -13.72 4.59
CA ARG A 246 31.03 -12.91 4.89
C ARG A 246 31.21 -11.57 4.19
N ARG A 247 30.47 -11.32 3.10
CA ARG A 247 30.52 -10.05 2.36
C ARG A 247 30.23 -8.90 3.33
N TRP A 248 30.99 -7.81 3.20
CA TRP A 248 30.87 -6.64 4.07
C TRP A 248 29.44 -6.12 4.05
N ARG A 249 28.89 -5.84 5.23
CA ARG A 249 27.57 -5.25 5.41
C ARG A 249 27.72 -3.93 6.14
N PRO A 250 27.17 -2.83 5.60
CA PRO A 250 27.18 -1.56 6.31
C PRO A 250 26.42 -1.69 7.64
N PRO A 251 26.77 -0.86 8.64
CA PRO A 251 25.98 -0.78 9.86
C PRO A 251 24.55 -0.34 9.53
N ARG A 252 23.57 -0.83 10.32
CA ARG A 252 22.13 -0.61 10.12
C ARG A 252 21.74 0.83 9.74
N PRO A 253 22.15 1.89 10.47
CA PRO A 253 21.72 3.24 10.13
C PRO A 253 22.21 3.69 8.74
N VAL A 254 23.41 3.27 8.33
CA VAL A 254 23.95 3.57 7.00
C VAL A 254 23.16 2.81 5.93
N ALA A 255 22.85 1.54 6.17
CA ALA A 255 22.04 0.73 5.25
C ALA A 255 20.63 1.31 5.07
N THR A 256 20.01 1.77 6.16
CA THR A 256 18.71 2.45 6.13
C THR A 256 18.78 3.77 5.35
N ALA A 257 19.77 4.62 5.63
CA ALA A 257 19.95 5.88 4.92
C ALA A 257 20.14 5.65 3.41
N LEU A 258 20.97 4.68 3.03
CA LEU A 258 21.18 4.30 1.63
C LEU A 258 19.90 3.77 0.97
N THR A 259 19.15 2.92 1.66
CA THR A 259 17.88 2.36 1.15
C THR A 259 16.87 3.47 0.93
N LEU A 260 16.69 4.37 1.89
CA LEU A 260 15.75 5.48 1.78
C LEU A 260 16.18 6.49 0.71
N ALA A 261 17.47 6.83 0.63
CA ALA A 261 17.99 7.72 -0.40
C ALA A 261 17.79 7.13 -1.80
N PHE A 262 18.04 5.83 -1.96
CA PHE A 262 17.80 5.14 -3.22
C PHE A 262 16.30 5.13 -3.59
N VAL A 263 15.42 4.74 -2.67
CA VAL A 263 13.96 4.68 -2.92
C VAL A 263 13.38 6.05 -3.22
N THR A 264 13.71 7.07 -2.42
CA THR A 264 13.19 8.43 -2.63
C THR A 264 13.76 9.07 -3.89
N GLY A 265 15.04 8.84 -4.18
CA GLY A 265 15.69 9.29 -5.41
C GLY A 265 15.05 8.68 -6.65
N THR A 266 14.96 7.35 -6.73
CA THR A 266 14.35 6.67 -7.88
C THR A 266 12.86 6.97 -7.99
N ALA A 267 12.14 7.16 -6.88
CA ALA A 267 10.73 7.54 -6.91
C ALA A 267 10.55 8.95 -7.47
N SER A 268 11.36 9.93 -7.04
CA SER A 268 11.33 11.29 -7.59
C SER A 268 11.62 11.32 -9.09
N TRP A 269 12.50 10.44 -9.56
CA TRP A 269 12.93 10.41 -10.95
C TRP A 269 11.98 9.64 -11.88
N LEU A 270 11.54 8.44 -11.50
CA LEU A 270 10.79 7.54 -12.38
C LEU A 270 9.32 7.42 -12.00
N PHE A 271 9.00 7.42 -10.70
CA PHE A 271 7.63 7.21 -10.24
C PHE A 271 6.79 8.50 -10.32
N PHE A 272 7.34 9.64 -9.92
CA PHE A 272 6.61 10.92 -9.95
C PHE A 272 6.75 11.70 -11.26
N ALA A 273 7.69 11.33 -12.14
CA ALA A 273 7.86 12.00 -13.43
C ALA A 273 6.55 12.08 -14.25
N PRO A 274 5.77 10.99 -14.44
CA PRO A 274 4.49 11.06 -15.15
C PRO A 274 3.47 12.01 -14.49
N VAL A 275 3.39 12.00 -13.16
CA VAL A 275 2.45 12.83 -12.39
C VAL A 275 2.80 14.32 -12.49
N THR A 276 4.09 14.65 -12.47
CA THR A 276 4.56 16.05 -12.61
C THR A 276 4.47 16.56 -14.04
N ARG A 277 4.56 15.68 -15.05
CA ARG A 277 4.43 16.06 -16.47
C ARG A 277 2.99 16.33 -16.87
N SER A 278 2.04 15.52 -16.39
CA SER A 278 0.60 15.73 -16.62
C SER A 278 0.03 16.95 -15.89
N GLY A 279 0.79 17.55 -14.97
CA GLY A 279 0.32 18.66 -14.12
C GLY A 279 -0.73 18.24 -13.09
N LEU A 280 -0.96 16.93 -12.94
CA LEU A 280 -1.89 16.36 -11.98
C LEU A 280 -1.50 16.73 -10.53
N ASP A 281 -0.21 16.88 -10.25
CA ASP A 281 0.28 17.37 -8.96
C ASP A 281 -0.30 18.74 -8.62
N LYS A 282 -0.37 19.65 -9.61
CA LYS A 282 -0.94 20.99 -9.43
C LYS A 282 -2.46 20.95 -9.35
N ALA A 283 -3.11 20.10 -10.15
CA ALA A 283 -4.56 19.94 -10.13
C ALA A 283 -5.06 19.39 -8.78
N ILE A 284 -4.42 18.33 -8.26
CA ILE A 284 -4.76 17.75 -6.94
C ILE A 284 -4.55 18.78 -5.83
N VAL A 285 -3.45 19.54 -5.89
CA VAL A 285 -3.19 20.60 -4.91
C VAL A 285 -4.27 21.68 -4.95
N ALA A 286 -4.67 22.11 -6.14
CA ALA A 286 -5.74 23.10 -6.30
C ALA A 286 -7.08 22.58 -5.74
N GLU A 287 -7.45 21.33 -6.02
CA GLU A 287 -8.66 20.69 -5.49
C GLU A 287 -8.62 20.51 -3.96
N CYS A 288 -7.45 20.19 -3.40
CA CYS A 288 -7.28 20.15 -1.94
C CYS A 288 -7.39 21.55 -1.32
N GLU A 289 -6.82 22.58 -1.95
CA GLU A 289 -6.90 23.96 -1.48
C GLU A 289 -8.35 24.49 -1.52
N THR A 290 -9.12 24.17 -2.57
CA THR A 290 -10.54 24.54 -2.65
C THR A 290 -11.38 23.79 -1.60
N ALA A 291 -11.13 22.50 -1.39
CA ALA A 291 -11.83 21.73 -0.36
C ALA A 291 -11.54 22.25 1.05
N VAL A 292 -10.29 22.61 1.36
CA VAL A 292 -9.91 23.20 2.65
C VAL A 292 -10.59 24.56 2.83
N ALA A 293 -10.52 25.44 1.82
CA ALA A 293 -11.19 26.74 1.88
C ALA A 293 -12.71 26.61 2.08
N PHE A 294 -13.34 25.61 1.44
CA PHE A 294 -14.75 25.30 1.65
C PHE A 294 -15.05 24.91 3.10
N LEU A 295 -14.22 24.03 3.69
CA LEU A 295 -14.37 23.61 5.09
C LEU A 295 -14.15 24.76 6.07
N GLU A 296 -13.15 25.63 5.84
CA GLU A 296 -12.91 26.83 6.64
C GLU A 296 -14.10 27.79 6.60
N ASN A 297 -14.67 27.99 5.40
CA ASN A 297 -15.87 28.81 5.24
C ASN A 297 -17.10 28.21 5.94
N LEU A 298 -17.26 26.88 5.89
CA LEU A 298 -18.34 26.18 6.58
C LEU A 298 -18.19 26.26 8.11
N ALA A 299 -16.96 26.12 8.62
CA ALA A 299 -16.63 26.27 10.03
C ALA A 299 -16.85 27.70 10.54
N ALA A 300 -16.47 28.70 9.73
CA ALA A 300 -16.72 30.10 10.05
C ALA A 300 -18.22 30.44 10.04
N ALA A 301 -18.98 29.90 9.08
CA ALA A 301 -20.43 30.09 9.00
C ALA A 301 -21.16 29.43 10.19
N THR A 302 -20.76 28.21 10.57
CA THR A 302 -21.31 27.52 11.75
C THR A 302 -20.95 28.22 13.05
N MET A 303 -19.72 28.73 13.22
CA MET A 303 -19.37 29.55 14.40
C MET A 303 -20.20 30.84 14.49
N ARG A 304 -20.51 31.49 13.36
CA ARG A 304 -21.38 32.67 13.34
C ARG A 304 -22.84 32.36 13.68
N LEU A 305 -23.33 31.16 13.35
CA LEU A 305 -24.67 30.71 13.70
C LEU A 305 -24.79 30.27 15.16
N VAL A 306 -23.70 29.75 15.74
CA VAL A 306 -23.65 29.27 17.13
C VAL A 306 -23.36 30.40 18.14
N SER A 307 -22.82 31.53 17.70
CA SER A 307 -22.64 32.71 18.54
C SER A 307 -23.82 33.68 18.35
N PRO A 308 -24.94 33.56 19.11
CA PRO A 308 -25.99 34.56 19.06
C PRO A 308 -25.39 35.90 19.48
N ALA A 309 -25.69 36.94 18.71
CA ALA A 309 -25.30 38.31 19.03
C ALA A 309 -25.72 38.62 20.48
N THR A 310 -24.74 38.79 21.37
CA THR A 310 -24.99 39.41 22.66
C THR A 310 -25.42 40.85 22.37
N PRO A 311 -26.63 41.25 22.80
CA PRO A 311 -27.22 42.56 22.50
C PRO A 311 -26.42 43.72 23.09
#